data_AF-A0A9D4KVR4-F1
#
_entry.id   AF-A0A9D4KVR4-F1
#
_cell.length_a   1.000
_cell.length_b   1.000
_cell.length_c   1.000
_cell.angle_alpha   90.00
_cell.angle_beta   90.00
_cell.angle_gamma   90.00
#
_symmetry.space_group_name_H-M   'P 1'
#
loop_
_entity.id
_entity.type
_entity.pdbx_description
1 polymer ?
#
loop_
_entity_poly.entity_id
_entity_poly.type
_entity_poly.pdbx_seq_one_letter_code
_entity_poly.pdbx_strand_id
1 'polypeptide(L)'
;MSATFAIKHMSSGRFFHPKCGSSNPRNDTEIVLHSDVHTNMHWKFVLVKDHWGYIEHVASGKIIHPRDGRLTPGNDTGLVVHNDRHWGALFALDAVNHHVIHKGGK
;
A
#
# COMPACT_ATOMS: atom_id res chain seq x y z
N MET A 1 -0.28 -14.27 -13.46
CA MET A 1 -1.21 -13.48 -12.61
C MET A 1 -0.42 -12.95 -11.43
N SER A 2 -0.61 -11.70 -10.99
CA SER A 2 0.02 -11.22 -9.75
C SER A 2 -0.69 -11.86 -8.55
N ALA A 3 0.09 -12.34 -7.57
CA ALA A 3 -0.46 -13.00 -6.40
C ALA A 3 -1.22 -12.00 -5.51
N THR A 4 -2.35 -12.44 -4.97
CA THR A 4 -3.09 -11.70 -3.95
C THR A 4 -2.53 -12.02 -2.55
N PHE A 5 -2.34 -10.99 -1.73
CA PHE A 5 -1.79 -11.13 -0.38
C PHE A 5 -2.37 -10.09 0.59
N ALA A 6 -2.08 -10.26 1.88
CA ALA A 6 -2.30 -9.27 2.92
C ALA A 6 -0.95 -8.74 3.43
N ILE A 7 -0.88 -7.46 3.80
CA ILE A 7 0.31 -6.86 4.43
C ILE A 7 0.08 -6.89 5.94
N LYS A 8 0.82 -7.75 6.65
CA LYS A 8 0.72 -7.95 8.10
C LYS A 8 1.83 -7.20 8.82
N HIS A 9 1.45 -6.34 9.75
CA HIS A 9 2.38 -5.75 10.70
C HIS A 9 2.85 -6.83 11.69
N MET A 10 4.14 -7.19 11.64
CA MET A 10 4.64 -8.40 12.29
C MET A 10 4.40 -8.45 13.80
N SER A 11 4.65 -7.34 14.51
CA SER A 11 4.60 -7.33 15.98
C SER A 11 3.19 -7.31 16.56
N SER A 12 2.24 -6.67 15.88
CA SER A 12 0.84 -6.60 16.36
C SER A 12 -0.07 -7.66 15.73
N GLY A 13 0.38 -8.28 14.64
CA GLY A 13 -0.41 -9.19 13.84
C GLY A 13 -1.57 -8.57 13.07
N ARG A 14 -1.76 -7.24 13.16
CA ARG A 14 -2.78 -6.48 12.41
C ARG A 14 -2.37 -6.28 10.95
N PHE A 15 -3.33 -5.97 10.10
CA PHE A 15 -3.14 -5.86 8.66
C PHE A 15 -3.39 -4.43 8.15
N PHE A 16 -2.81 -4.10 7.00
CA PHE A 16 -3.10 -2.87 6.27
C PHE A 16 -4.52 -2.92 5.68
N HIS A 17 -5.34 -1.95 6.04
CA HIS A 17 -6.70 -1.77 5.50
C HIS A 17 -6.85 -0.35 4.95
N PRO A 18 -7.55 -0.14 3.83
CA PRO A 18 -8.24 1.12 3.62
C PRO A 18 -9.20 1.36 4.79
N LYS A 19 -9.18 2.56 5.40
CA LYS A 19 -10.04 2.92 6.53
C LYS A 19 -11.50 2.59 6.21
N CYS A 20 -12.18 1.97 7.17
CA CYS A 20 -13.55 1.44 7.06
C CYS A 20 -13.76 0.25 6.10
N GLY A 21 -12.71 -0.33 5.50
CA GLY A 21 -12.80 -1.61 4.78
C GLY A 21 -13.69 -1.62 3.52
N SER A 22 -13.88 -0.46 2.88
CA SER A 22 -14.68 -0.34 1.65
C SER A 22 -14.04 -1.10 0.48
N SER A 23 -14.86 -1.72 -0.37
CA SER A 23 -14.41 -2.33 -1.63
C SER A 23 -14.00 -1.29 -2.69
N ASN A 24 -14.52 -0.06 -2.58
CA ASN A 24 -14.14 1.07 -3.42
C ASN A 24 -13.94 2.34 -2.57
N PRO A 25 -12.84 2.43 -1.81
CA PRO A 25 -12.54 3.62 -1.02
C PRO A 25 -12.38 4.85 -1.93
N ARG A 26 -12.73 6.03 -1.41
CA ARG A 26 -12.46 7.31 -2.08
C ARG A 26 -10.95 7.53 -2.15
N ASN A 27 -10.51 8.35 -3.11
CA ASN A 27 -9.14 8.86 -3.08
C ASN A 27 -8.84 9.49 -1.72
N ASP A 28 -7.59 9.36 -1.29
CA ASP A 28 -7.07 9.86 -0.01
C ASP A 28 -7.67 9.19 1.23
N THR A 29 -8.37 8.06 1.06
CA THR A 29 -8.76 7.22 2.20
C THR A 29 -7.50 6.67 2.87
N GLU A 30 -7.37 6.90 4.17
CA GLU A 30 -6.25 6.46 4.99
C GLU A 30 -6.03 4.95 4.94
N ILE A 31 -4.77 4.55 5.03
CA ILE A 31 -4.39 3.18 5.35
C ILE A 31 -4.18 3.08 6.86
N VAL A 32 -4.81 2.09 7.48
CA VAL A 32 -4.76 1.85 8.93
C VAL A 32 -4.37 0.41 9.23
N LEU A 33 -3.97 0.15 10.48
CA LEU A 33 -3.79 -1.21 10.99
C LEU A 33 -5.08 -1.71 11.66
N HIS A 34 -5.66 -2.79 11.12
CA HIS A 34 -6.89 -3.40 11.63
C HIS A 34 -6.72 -4.91 11.85
N SER A 35 -7.50 -5.52 12.75
CA SER A 35 -7.43 -6.96 13.06
C SER A 35 -8.22 -7.85 12.10
N ASP A 36 -9.25 -7.30 11.47
CA ASP A 36 -10.16 -8.06 10.62
C ASP A 36 -9.45 -8.62 9.38
N VAL A 37 -10.00 -9.70 8.84
CA VAL A 37 -9.54 -10.33 7.60
C VAL A 37 -10.73 -10.49 6.68
N HIS A 38 -10.67 -9.86 5.51
CA HIS A 38 -11.73 -9.90 4.51
C HIS A 38 -11.17 -9.52 3.12
N THR A 39 -11.93 -9.72 2.06
CA THR A 39 -11.43 -9.47 0.69
C THR A 39 -11.04 -8.02 0.42
N ASN A 40 -11.64 -7.04 1.12
CA ASN A 40 -11.34 -5.60 0.98
C ASN A 40 -10.08 -5.13 1.74
N MET A 41 -9.23 -6.05 2.23
CA MET A 41 -7.88 -5.74 2.73
C MET A 41 -6.80 -6.45 1.94
N HIS A 42 -7.18 -7.08 0.83
CA HIS A 42 -6.25 -7.74 -0.06
C HIS A 42 -5.55 -6.75 -0.99
N TRP A 43 -4.27 -7.01 -1.19
CA TRP A 43 -3.38 -6.26 -2.06
C TRP A 43 -2.79 -7.20 -3.11
N LYS A 44 -2.30 -6.61 -4.19
CA LYS A 44 -1.40 -7.27 -5.15
C LYS A 44 -0.25 -6.32 -5.48
N PHE A 45 0.85 -6.87 -5.95
CA PHE A 45 2.00 -6.06 -6.37
C PHE A 45 2.08 -6.02 -7.89
N VAL A 46 2.03 -4.81 -8.45
CA VAL A 46 2.14 -4.57 -9.89
C VAL A 46 3.53 -4.04 -10.17
N LEU A 47 4.41 -4.92 -10.65
CA LEU A 47 5.80 -4.56 -10.95
C LEU A 47 5.86 -3.52 -12.07
N VAL A 48 6.67 -2.47 -11.86
CA VAL A 48 6.89 -1.40 -12.84
C VAL A 48 8.30 -1.49 -13.41
N LYS A 49 9.33 -1.54 -12.55
CA LYS A 49 10.73 -1.65 -12.97
C LYS A 49 11.59 -2.23 -11.85
N ASP A 50 12.42 -3.21 -12.18
CA ASP A 50 13.32 -3.91 -11.26
C ASP A 50 12.54 -4.53 -10.08
N HIS A 51 12.66 -3.95 -8.88
CA HIS A 51 11.92 -4.32 -7.67
C HIS A 51 10.86 -3.27 -7.27
N TRP A 52 10.72 -2.19 -8.04
CA TRP A 52 9.76 -1.12 -7.80
C TRP A 52 8.42 -1.41 -8.48
N GLY A 53 7.34 -1.22 -7.74
CA GLY A 53 5.99 -1.44 -8.23
C GLY A 53 4.93 -0.73 -7.40
N TYR A 54 3.68 -0.90 -7.83
CA TYR A 54 2.52 -0.41 -7.10
C TYR A 54 1.96 -1.50 -6.18
N ILE A 55 1.65 -1.12 -4.94
CA ILE A 55 0.85 -1.95 -4.04
C ILE A 55 -0.61 -1.59 -4.30
N GLU A 56 -1.32 -2.46 -5.03
CA GLU A 56 -2.67 -2.21 -5.53
C GLU A 56 -3.71 -2.91 -4.66
N HIS A 57 -4.69 -2.16 -4.16
CA HIS A 57 -5.87 -2.67 -3.49
C HIS A 57 -6.71 -3.47 -4.47
N VAL A 58 -6.90 -4.76 -4.20
CA VAL A 58 -7.50 -5.70 -5.16
C VAL A 58 -8.93 -5.30 -5.53
N ALA A 59 -9.74 -4.89 -4.56
CA ALA A 59 -11.16 -4.64 -4.80
C ALA A 59 -11.42 -3.35 -5.61
N SER A 60 -10.55 -2.34 -5.55
CA SER A 60 -10.78 -1.04 -6.19
C SER A 60 -9.81 -0.69 -7.32
N GLY A 61 -8.70 -1.40 -7.45
CA GLY A 61 -7.61 -1.05 -8.38
C GLY A 61 -6.85 0.23 -8.02
N LYS A 62 -7.13 0.84 -6.85
CA LYS A 62 -6.36 1.97 -6.32
C LYS A 62 -5.07 1.48 -5.67
N ILE A 63 -4.06 2.34 -5.58
CA ILE A 63 -2.73 1.99 -5.10
C ILE A 63 -2.37 2.77 -3.83
N ILE A 64 -1.43 2.25 -3.04
CA ILE A 64 -0.89 2.95 -1.88
C ILE A 64 -0.08 4.17 -2.33
N HIS A 65 -0.31 5.32 -1.71
CA HIS A 65 0.41 6.58 -1.89
C HIS A 65 0.87 7.12 -0.54
N PRO A 66 2.03 7.81 -0.45
CA PRO A 66 2.18 8.84 0.57
C PRO A 66 1.12 9.93 0.33
N ARG A 67 0.48 10.46 1.38
CA ARG A 67 -0.43 11.60 1.30
C ARG A 67 0.32 12.74 0.59
N ASP A 68 -0.21 13.24 -0.52
CA ASP A 68 0.38 14.21 -1.48
C ASP A 68 1.27 13.64 -2.61
N GLY A 69 1.51 12.32 -2.66
CA GLY A 69 2.12 11.65 -3.81
C GLY A 69 3.58 12.05 -4.14
N ARG A 70 4.30 12.66 -3.20
CA ARG A 70 5.67 13.14 -3.42
C ARG A 70 6.68 12.00 -3.56
N LEU A 71 7.72 12.21 -4.37
CA LEU A 71 8.85 11.27 -4.50
C LEU A 71 9.73 11.24 -3.24
N THR A 72 9.79 12.34 -2.50
CA THR A 72 10.54 12.47 -1.25
C THR A 72 9.61 12.98 -0.15
N PRO A 73 8.67 12.14 0.33
CA PRO A 73 7.75 12.52 1.40
C PRO A 73 8.53 12.73 2.71
N GLY A 74 8.07 13.67 3.55
CA GLY A 74 8.65 13.89 4.87
C GLY A 74 8.37 12.71 5.81
N ASN A 75 9.08 12.63 6.93
CA ASN A 75 8.68 11.75 8.01
C ASN A 75 7.23 12.08 8.44
N ASP A 76 6.53 11.08 8.98
CA ASP A 76 5.14 11.20 9.45
C ASP A 76 4.10 11.49 8.33
N THR A 77 4.50 11.47 7.06
CA THR A 77 3.56 11.50 5.94
C THR A 77 2.71 10.24 5.95
N GLY A 78 1.41 10.38 6.20
CA GLY A 78 0.49 9.25 6.24
C GLY A 78 0.35 8.54 4.88
N LEU A 79 -0.06 7.27 4.91
CA LEU A 79 -0.37 6.51 3.70
C LEU A 79 -1.86 6.55 3.38
N VAL A 80 -2.19 6.64 2.10
CA VAL A 80 -3.55 6.65 1.58
C VAL A 80 -3.69 5.73 0.38
N VAL A 81 -4.91 5.41 -0.01
CA VAL A 81 -5.20 4.84 -1.33
C VAL A 81 -5.58 5.93 -2.33
N HIS A 82 -5.02 5.87 -3.53
CA HIS A 82 -5.28 6.82 -4.61
C HIS A 82 -5.27 6.11 -5.98
N ASN A 83 -5.91 6.68 -7.00
CA ASN A 83 -6.00 6.06 -8.34
C ASN A 83 -4.82 6.40 -9.27
N ASP A 84 -4.23 7.59 -9.10
CA ASP A 84 -3.10 8.06 -9.92
C ASP A 84 -1.90 7.12 -9.86
N ARG A 85 -1.15 7.01 -10.97
CA ARG A 85 0.03 6.14 -11.08
C ARG A 85 1.22 6.97 -11.52
N HIS A 86 2.17 7.15 -10.62
CA HIS A 86 3.39 7.92 -10.86
C HIS A 86 4.54 7.43 -9.98
N TRP A 87 5.75 7.95 -10.19
CA TRP A 87 6.96 7.48 -9.49
C TRP A 87 6.92 7.70 -7.98
N GLY A 88 6.23 8.76 -7.52
CA GLY A 88 5.98 9.01 -6.09
C GLY A 88 5.09 7.99 -5.38
N ALA A 89 4.55 6.99 -6.08
CA ALA A 89 3.74 5.91 -5.51
C ALA A 89 4.39 4.52 -5.66
N LEU A 90 5.67 4.47 -6.00
CA LEU A 90 6.40 3.22 -6.13
C LEU A 90 6.95 2.75 -4.78
N PHE A 91 6.76 1.47 -4.50
CA PHE A 91 7.27 0.78 -3.34
C PHE A 91 8.05 -0.48 -3.75
N ALA A 92 8.91 -0.95 -2.86
CA ALA A 92 9.56 -2.23 -2.91
C ALA A 92 9.04 -3.09 -1.74
N LEU A 93 8.79 -4.38 -2.00
CA LEU A 93 8.48 -5.36 -0.98
C LEU A 93 9.76 -6.13 -0.63
N ASP A 94 10.41 -5.73 0.45
CA ASP A 94 11.62 -6.40 0.94
C ASP A 94 11.22 -7.52 1.91
N ALA A 95 10.98 -8.70 1.35
CA ALA A 95 10.59 -9.86 2.14
C ALA A 95 11.73 -10.43 3.00
N VAL A 96 13.00 -10.12 2.67
CA VAL A 96 14.17 -10.60 3.41
C VAL A 96 14.32 -9.85 4.73
N ASN A 97 14.18 -8.52 4.69
CA ASN A 97 14.26 -7.66 5.87
C ASN A 97 12.89 -7.32 6.48
N HIS A 98 11.81 -7.83 5.88
CA HIS A 98 10.42 -7.64 6.31
C HIS A 98 9.97 -6.18 6.31
N HIS A 99 10.38 -5.42 5.29
CA HIS A 99 10.03 -4.01 5.11
C HIS A 99 9.23 -3.75 3.84
N VAL A 100 8.42 -2.70 3.89
CA VAL A 100 7.82 -2.07 2.71
C VAL A 100 8.49 -0.71 2.57
N ILE A 101 9.23 -0.49 1.47
CA ILE A 101 10.10 0.67 1.31
C ILE A 101 9.57 1.53 0.17
N HIS A 102 9.37 2.83 0.40
CA HIS A 102 9.02 3.81 -0.63
C HIS A 102 10.23 4.15 -1.50
N LYS A 103 10.00 4.52 -2.76
CA LYS A 103 11.08 4.89 -3.70
C LYS A 103 11.96 6.05 -3.24
N GLY A 104 11.45 6.92 -2.37
CA GLY A 104 12.20 7.98 -1.71
C GLY A 104 13.16 7.52 -0.61
N GLY A 105 13.22 6.22 -0.32
CA GLY A 105 14.17 5.60 0.62
C GLY A 105 13.69 5.52 2.08
N LYS A 106 12.39 5.72 2.33
CA LYS A 106 11.77 5.59 3.66
C LYS A 106 10.93 4.33 3.76
#